data_AF-A0AAN0Y2A1-F1
#
_entry.id   AF-A0AAN0Y2A1-F1
#
_cell.length_a   1.000
_cell.length_b   1.000
_cell.length_c   1.000
_cell.angle_alpha   90.00
_cell.angle_beta   90.00
_cell.angle_gamma   90.00
#
_symmetry.space_group_name_H-M   'P 1'
#
loop_
_entity.id
_entity.type
_entity.pdbx_description
1 polymer ?
#
loop_
_entity_poly.entity_id
_entity_poly.type
_entity_poly.pdbx_seq_one_letter_code
_entity_poly.pdbx_strand_id
1 'polypeptide(L)'
;MSKADQEVVAILKDVFQLKFVRPLKSDHNLRIWIIRSSFLVSIVVIIARVILEMTGYEIEVEFSSAFNTPIAFFFTSLFLHINNEVEDTSVIMFVLTWASLMIGLYI
;
A
#
# COMPACT_ATOMS: atom_id res chain seq x y z
N MET A 1 16.60 -6.75 -14.57
CA MET A 1 15.23 -6.21 -14.48
C MET A 1 14.49 -6.64 -15.73
N SER A 2 13.39 -7.36 -15.58
CA SER A 2 12.54 -7.75 -16.72
C SER A 2 11.79 -6.52 -17.28
N LYS A 3 11.15 -6.65 -18.44
CA LYS A 3 10.27 -5.60 -18.98
C LYS A 3 9.10 -5.31 -18.03
N ALA A 4 8.47 -6.36 -17.50
CA ALA A 4 7.43 -6.26 -16.49
C ALA A 4 7.92 -5.49 -15.25
N ASP A 5 9.15 -5.73 -14.77
CA ASP A 5 9.69 -4.96 -13.64
C ASP A 5 9.87 -3.48 -13.97
N GLN A 6 10.27 -3.13 -15.19
CA GLN A 6 10.41 -1.74 -15.61
C GLN A 6 9.06 -1.02 -15.65
N GLU A 7 8.01 -1.70 -16.10
CA GLU A 7 6.63 -1.20 -16.10
C GLU A 7 6.13 -0.99 -14.66
N VAL A 8 6.33 -1.96 -13.78
CA VAL A 8 5.98 -1.82 -12.35
C VAL A 8 6.72 -0.63 -11.73
N VAL A 9 8.01 -0.45 -12.01
CA VAL A 9 8.77 0.72 -11.50
C VAL A 9 8.20 2.03 -12.04
N ALA A 10 7.82 2.08 -13.32
CA ALA A 10 7.21 3.27 -13.91
C ALA A 10 5.89 3.62 -13.21
N ILE A 11 5.03 2.61 -12.95
CA ILE A 11 3.78 2.77 -12.21
C ILE A 11 4.05 3.26 -10.79
N LEU A 12 4.97 2.62 -10.06
CA LEU A 12 5.31 3.04 -8.69
C LEU A 12 5.86 4.48 -8.67
N LYS A 13 6.65 4.87 -9.66
CA LYS A 13 7.17 6.23 -9.80
C LYS A 13 6.03 7.24 -10.05
N ASP A 14 5.05 6.88 -10.87
CA ASP A 14 3.86 7.72 -11.10
C ASP A 14 2.96 7.81 -9.85
N VAL A 15 2.77 6.68 -9.16
CA VAL A 15 2.02 6.61 -7.91
C VAL A 15 2.68 7.41 -6.81
N PHE A 16 4.01 7.39 -6.65
CA PHE A 16 4.69 8.04 -5.52
C PHE A 16 5.40 9.36 -5.86
N GLN A 17 5.17 9.94 -7.05
CA GLN A 17 5.69 11.28 -7.35
C GLN A 17 5.14 12.34 -6.38
N LEU A 18 5.99 13.24 -5.90
CA LEU A 18 5.63 14.32 -4.96
C LEU A 18 4.70 15.40 -5.55
N LYS A 19 4.30 15.29 -6.83
CA LYS A 19 3.38 16.24 -7.45
C LYS A 19 1.99 16.11 -6.84
N PHE A 20 1.35 17.25 -6.61
CA PHE A 20 -0.02 17.33 -6.16
C PHE A 20 -0.97 16.80 -7.24
N VAL A 21 -1.76 15.78 -6.89
CA VAL A 21 -2.74 15.17 -7.78
C VAL A 21 -4.13 15.72 -7.44
N ARG A 22 -4.89 16.16 -8.44
CA ARG A 22 -6.28 16.61 -8.26
C ARG A 22 -7.21 15.41 -8.51
N PRO A 23 -7.77 14.76 -7.46
CA PRO A 23 -8.48 13.48 -7.59
C PRO A 23 -9.70 13.57 -8.51
N LEU A 24 -10.44 14.68 -8.48
CA LEU A 24 -11.67 14.86 -9.25
C LEU A 24 -11.45 15.13 -10.75
N LYS A 25 -10.20 15.16 -11.23
CA LYS A 25 -9.91 15.44 -12.64
C LYS A 25 -9.98 14.21 -13.55
N SER A 26 -9.72 13.02 -13.01
CA SER A 26 -9.74 11.77 -13.77
C SER A 26 -9.75 10.56 -12.84
N ASP A 27 -10.24 9.42 -13.32
CA ASP A 27 -10.23 8.16 -12.57
C ASP A 27 -8.80 7.70 -12.22
N HIS A 28 -7.84 7.97 -13.10
CA HIS A 28 -6.42 7.74 -12.83
C HIS A 28 -5.93 8.54 -11.63
N ASN A 29 -6.23 9.85 -11.61
CA ASN A 29 -5.85 10.72 -10.50
C ASN A 29 -6.54 10.33 -9.20
N LEU A 30 -7.80 9.91 -9.27
CA LEU A 30 -8.54 9.40 -8.12
C LEU A 30 -7.88 8.13 -7.57
N ARG A 31 -7.51 7.19 -8.45
CA ARG A 31 -6.82 5.94 -8.07
C ARG A 31 -5.48 6.22 -7.39
N ILE A 32 -4.66 7.10 -7.98
CA ILE A 32 -3.39 7.53 -7.37
C ILE A 32 -3.64 8.16 -5.99
N TRP A 33 -4.64 9.04 -5.89
CA TRP A 33 -4.96 9.71 -4.62
C TRP A 33 -5.40 8.70 -3.54
N ILE A 34 -6.22 7.70 -3.90
CA ILE A 34 -6.65 6.63 -3.00
C ILE A 34 -5.44 5.85 -2.48
N ILE A 35 -4.56 5.40 -3.39
CA ILE A 35 -3.37 4.60 -3.03
C ILE A 35 -2.44 5.39 -2.11
N ARG A 36 -2.20 6.68 -2.41
CA ARG A 36 -1.37 7.53 -1.55
C ARG A 36 -1.98 7.77 -0.18
N SER A 37 -3.28 8.02 -0.13
CA SER A 37 -3.97 8.32 1.12
C SER A 37 -3.99 7.09 2.03
N SER A 38 -4.30 5.91 1.47
CA SER A 38 -4.25 4.65 2.22
C SER A 38 -2.83 4.28 2.65
N PHE A 39 -1.82 4.57 1.84
CA PHE A 39 -0.41 4.41 2.22
C PHE A 39 -0.04 5.28 3.43
N LEU A 40 -0.40 6.56 3.42
CA LEU A 40 -0.13 7.47 4.53
C LEU A 40 -0.83 7.02 5.82
N VAL A 41 -2.10 6.64 5.73
CA VAL A 41 -2.84 6.10 6.88
C VAL A 41 -2.19 4.81 7.40
N SER A 42 -1.75 3.93 6.50
CA SER A 42 -1.04 2.70 6.85
C SER A 42 0.24 2.98 7.64
N ILE A 43 1.03 3.97 7.23
CA ILE A 43 2.25 4.38 7.96
C ILE A 43 1.88 4.88 9.36
N VAL A 44 0.88 5.76 9.47
CA VAL A 44 0.44 6.32 10.77
C VAL A 44 -0.01 5.19 11.70
N VAL A 45 -0.78 4.24 11.18
CA VAL A 45 -1.25 3.06 11.92
C VAL A 45 -0.09 2.20 12.42
N ILE A 46 0.87 1.88 11.56
CA ILE A 46 2.04 1.07 11.94
C ILE A 46 2.83 1.79 13.04
N ILE A 47 3.07 3.09 12.90
CA ILE A 47 3.77 3.90 13.91
C ILE A 47 3.00 3.90 15.23
N ALA A 48 1.69 4.15 15.20
CA ALA A 48 0.85 4.17 16.40
C ALA A 48 0.87 2.83 17.13
N ARG A 49 0.81 1.72 16.39
CA ARG A 49 0.89 0.37 16.94
C ARG A 49 2.22 0.11 17.63
N VAL A 50 3.33 0.44 16.98
CA VAL A 50 4.68 0.29 17.57
C VAL A 50 4.79 1.10 18.87
N ILE A 51 4.26 2.33 18.90
CA ILE A 51 4.25 3.15 20.11
C ILE A 51 3.43 2.51 21.23
N LEU A 52 2.23 2.00 20.93
CA LEU A 52 1.38 1.34 21.92
C LEU A 52 2.04 0.08 22.50
N GLU A 53 2.65 -0.73 21.65
CA GLU A 53 3.39 -1.93 22.06
C GLU A 53 4.57 -1.56 22.98
N MET A 54 5.30 -0.48 22.66
CA MET A 54 6.38 0.03 23.52
C MET A 54 5.90 0.53 24.89
N THR A 55 4.64 0.95 25.01
CA THR A 55 4.05 1.34 26.31
C THR A 55 3.54 0.16 27.14
N GLY A 56 3.61 -1.07 26.62
CA GLY A 56 3.07 -2.26 27.27
C GLY A 56 1.53 -2.31 27.24
N TYR A 57 0.91 -1.56 26.32
CA TYR A 57 -0.54 -1.58 26.16
C TYR A 57 -0.96 -2.82 25.37
N GLU A 58 -1.85 -3.63 25.93
CA GLU A 58 -2.40 -4.79 25.22
C GLU A 58 -3.45 -4.35 24.20
N ILE A 59 -3.22 -4.68 22.93
CA ILE A 59 -4.13 -4.34 21.84
C ILE A 59 -5.23 -5.40 21.76
N GLU A 60 -6.47 -5.02 22.04
CA GLU A 60 -7.62 -5.89 21.84
C GLU A 60 -7.78 -6.30 20.37
N VAL A 61 -8.32 -7.51 20.14
CA VAL A 61 -8.47 -8.11 18.80
C VAL A 61 -9.31 -7.22 17.86
N GLU A 62 -10.36 -6.59 18.37
CA GLU A 62 -11.19 -5.66 17.59
C GLU A 62 -10.38 -4.44 17.12
N PHE A 63 -9.54 -3.89 17.99
CA PHE A 63 -8.63 -2.79 17.68
C PHE A 63 -7.55 -3.20 16.67
N SER A 64 -7.05 -4.44 16.75
CA SER A 64 -6.10 -4.99 15.76
C SER A 64 -6.69 -5.03 14.35
N SER A 65 -7.95 -5.44 14.20
CA SER A 65 -8.63 -5.48 12.90
C SER A 65 -8.77 -4.09 12.24
N ALA A 66 -9.00 -3.06 13.06
CA ALA A 66 -9.09 -1.68 12.61
C ALA A 66 -7.72 -1.16 12.12
N PHE A 67 -6.63 -1.55 12.78
CA PHE A 67 -5.27 -1.24 12.32
C PHE A 67 -4.90 -1.98 11.02
N ASN A 68 -5.37 -3.21 10.85
CA ASN A 68 -5.08 -3.99 9.65
C ASN A 68 -5.82 -3.49 8.39
N THR A 69 -6.99 -2.88 8.56
CA THR A 69 -7.86 -2.51 7.45
C THR A 69 -7.22 -1.51 6.45
N PRO A 70 -6.61 -0.39 6.88
CA PRO A 70 -5.96 0.56 5.96
C PRO A 70 -4.81 -0.06 5.16
N ILE A 71 -4.08 -0.99 5.78
CA ILE A 71 -2.91 -1.67 5.19
C ILE A 71 -3.37 -2.65 4.11
N ALA A 72 -4.36 -3.49 4.43
CA ALA A 72 -4.97 -4.39 3.47
C ALA A 72 -5.56 -3.61 2.29
N PHE A 73 -6.22 -2.48 2.57
CA PHE A 73 -6.81 -1.62 1.54
C PHE A 73 -5.75 -0.97 0.65
N PHE A 74 -4.63 -0.53 1.21
CA PHE A 74 -3.49 0.00 0.46
C PHE A 74 -2.92 -1.04 -0.51
N PHE A 75 -2.53 -2.22 0.00
CA PHE A 75 -1.94 -3.26 -0.84
C PHE A 75 -2.91 -3.74 -1.91
N THR A 76 -4.19 -3.94 -1.56
CA THR A 76 -5.22 -4.34 -2.53
C THR A 76 -5.36 -3.29 -3.65
N SER A 77 -5.44 -2.01 -3.30
CA SER A 77 -5.56 -0.93 -4.28
C SER A 77 -4.32 -0.83 -5.18
N LEU A 78 -3.13 -1.01 -4.61
CA LEU A 78 -1.87 -1.01 -5.34
C LEU A 78 -1.79 -2.19 -6.31
N PHE A 79 -2.13 -3.40 -5.86
CA PHE A 79 -2.13 -4.59 -6.72
C PHE A 79 -3.14 -4.48 -7.86
N LEU A 80 -4.34 -3.98 -7.59
CA LEU A 80 -5.33 -3.72 -8.65
C LEU A 80 -4.81 -2.71 -9.66
N HIS A 81 -4.11 -1.66 -9.21
CA HIS A 81 -3.54 -0.69 -10.14
C HIS A 81 -2.44 -1.29 -11.00
N ILE A 82 -1.52 -2.05 -10.42
CA ILE A 82 -0.41 -2.66 -11.16
C ILE A 82 -0.94 -3.74 -12.11
N ASN A 83 -1.83 -4.63 -11.66
CA ASN A 83 -2.40 -5.69 -12.49
C ASN A 83 -3.23 -5.16 -13.67
N ASN A 84 -3.80 -3.98 -13.56
CA ASN A 84 -4.52 -3.36 -14.68
C ASN A 84 -3.58 -2.79 -15.76
N GLU A 85 -2.31 -2.59 -15.45
CA GLU A 85 -1.34 -1.91 -16.33
C GLU A 85 -0.22 -2.84 -16.82
N VAL A 86 0.00 -3.98 -16.16
CA VAL A 86 1.08 -4.93 -16.46
C VAL A 86 0.50 -6.30 -16.83
N GLU A 87 0.83 -6.78 -18.03
CA GLU A 87 0.35 -8.07 -18.54
C GLU A 87 1.18 -9.27 -18.05
N ASP A 88 2.48 -9.04 -17.77
CA ASP A 88 3.45 -10.09 -17.46
C ASP A 88 3.77 -10.21 -15.95
N THR A 89 4.22 -11.39 -15.52
CA THR A 89 4.62 -11.63 -14.12
C THR A 89 5.89 -10.85 -13.75
N SER A 90 5.81 -9.97 -12.75
CA SER A 90 6.94 -9.18 -12.25
C SER A 90 7.50 -9.70 -10.93
N VAL A 91 8.82 -9.65 -10.77
CA VAL A 91 9.50 -9.95 -9.49
C VAL A 91 9.18 -8.90 -8.43
N ILE A 92 8.99 -7.64 -8.83
CA ILE A 92 8.61 -6.55 -7.91
C ILE A 92 7.21 -6.81 -7.35
N MET A 93 6.28 -7.25 -8.19
CA MET A 93 4.95 -7.70 -7.75
C MET A 93 5.04 -8.83 -6.72
N PHE A 94 5.94 -9.80 -6.92
CA PHE A 94 6.20 -10.86 -5.95
C PHE A 94 6.74 -10.31 -4.62
N VAL A 95 7.73 -9.41 -4.65
CA VAL A 95 8.27 -8.76 -3.43
C VAL A 95 7.20 -7.94 -2.71
N LEU A 96 6.36 -7.19 -3.42
CA LEU A 96 5.26 -6.44 -2.84
C LEU A 96 4.24 -7.37 -2.17
N THR A 97 3.92 -8.49 -2.80
CA THR A 97 3.02 -9.51 -2.25
C THR A 97 3.61 -10.12 -0.98
N TRP A 98 4.89 -10.48 -1.02
CA TRP A 98 5.60 -11.00 0.13
C TRP A 98 5.66 -9.99 1.30
N ALA A 99 5.95 -8.72 1.01
CA ALA A 99 5.94 -7.66 2.00
C ALA A 99 4.55 -7.47 2.62
N SER A 100 3.49 -7.50 1.81
CA SER A 100 2.10 -7.44 2.29
C SER A 100 1.78 -8.58 3.26
N LEU A 101 2.24 -9.79 2.97
CA LEU A 101 2.04 -10.94 3.85
C LEU A 101 2.81 -10.80 5.17
N MET A 102 4.08 -10.39 5.11
CA MET A 102 4.89 -10.19 6.32
C MET A 102 4.31 -9.11 7.23
N ILE A 103 3.83 -8.01 6.64
CA ILE A 103 3.15 -6.95 7.39
C ILE A 103 1.85 -7.48 8.00
N GLY A 104 1.06 -8.26 7.26
CA GLY A 104 -0.16 -8.87 7.79
C GLY A 104 0.04 -9.95 8.85
N LEU A 105 1.24 -10.56 8.94
CA LEU A 105 1.59 -11.49 10.02
C LEU A 105 2.12 -10.76 11.26
N TYR A 106 2.75 -9.61 11.08
CA TYR A 106 3.28 -8.79 12.17
C TYR A 106 2.16 -8.04 12.91
N ILE A 107 1.05 -7.73 12.21
CA ILE A 107 -0.05 -6.90 12.71
C ILE A 107 -1.26 -7.79 13.03
#